data_AF-A0A4Q6GAX0-F1
#
_entry.id   AF-A0A4Q6GAX0-F1
#
_cell.length_a   1.000
_cell.length_b   1.000
_cell.length_c   1.000
_cell.angle_alpha   90.00
_cell.angle_beta   90.00
_cell.angle_gamma   90.00
#
_symmetry.space_group_name_H-M   'P 1'
#
loop_
_entity.id
_entity.type
_entity.pdbx_description
1 polymer ?
#
loop_
_entity_poly.entity_id
_entity_poly.type
_entity_poly.pdbx_seq_one_letter_code
_entity_poly.pdbx_strand_id
1 'polypeptide(L)'
;MTFRKALLGLLCLGAALGSELRADEKAENCRKLYEGTLQHYKALAKFLPRNFVLHDQLPTHQFLKPHGDDCEISETSDVFQKVLSLHSQKIAVMLPLGRWAPLTQKSMINQVRAYFAQQGLDPQKQLVILDTQGQPQIMQQQLAQLVFTQHISVIVGGLTIAEAPVLTKWATQLRIPTIILNRKLEPPRNRFVFRVGPDQRELAQSLLAYTEGRGFKRVAVMMPQSSRDGVFVDALRANGKTEIIGPLVYNPFDYTSIDMAFKRLFHLNDDARKQELLDLVTEFKDKSKEEGVAFDPKGLMLPPQVDFDALLIVDHFKNVRHLAKSLHYYGVRGLPLLGIPKWRAPEIVEQDEENLRGAVFVDYVGSYNRLPYGITAPNVYDENFIEGASASRVDLELVVTHALSAAVKAIQGPRVARYSLYKRIEAAMPENKAFFGQGSSFRTDHEGNWPTFLFSLQKGKLAAIGQNLGRRKPPVVTSKPL
;
A
#
# COMPACT_ATOMS: atom_id res chain seq x y z
N MET A 1 -17.11 9.21 51.20
CA MET A 1 -17.69 8.69 49.93
C MET A 1 -17.52 9.64 48.74
N THR A 2 -17.41 10.95 48.94
CA THR A 2 -17.34 11.97 47.86
C THR A 2 -15.95 12.10 47.20
N PHE A 3 -14.86 11.75 47.89
CA PHE A 3 -13.50 11.78 47.33
C PHE A 3 -13.17 10.61 46.37
N ARG A 4 -13.90 9.49 46.44
CA ARG A 4 -13.67 8.30 45.57
C ARG A 4 -14.26 8.45 44.16
N LYS A 5 -15.34 9.24 43.99
CA LYS A 5 -15.91 9.55 42.67
C LYS A 5 -15.00 10.46 41.83
N ALA A 6 -14.20 11.31 42.49
CA ALA A 6 -13.26 12.22 41.81
C ALA A 6 -12.07 11.47 41.18
N LEU A 7 -11.59 10.38 41.80
CA LEU A 7 -10.52 9.55 41.22
C LEU A 7 -11.01 8.71 40.02
N LEU A 8 -12.27 8.25 40.05
CA LEU A 8 -12.92 7.58 38.91
C LEU A 8 -12.94 8.47 37.65
N GLY A 9 -13.13 9.78 37.85
CA GLY A 9 -13.10 10.78 36.79
C GLY A 9 -11.74 10.87 36.10
N LEU A 10 -10.63 10.90 36.85
CA LEU A 10 -9.27 10.98 36.28
C LEU A 10 -8.79 9.67 35.61
N LEU A 11 -9.32 8.51 35.98
CA LEU A 11 -8.80 7.20 35.53
C LEU A 11 -9.35 6.74 34.18
N CYS A 12 -10.49 7.27 33.73
CA CYS A 12 -11.00 7.10 32.35
C CYS A 12 -10.48 8.22 31.39
N LEU A 13 -9.69 9.17 31.92
CA LEU A 13 -9.35 10.47 31.30
C LEU A 13 -8.14 10.46 30.35
N GLY A 14 -7.53 9.30 30.08
CA GLY A 14 -6.46 9.16 29.09
C GLY A 14 -6.94 9.02 27.63
N ALA A 15 -8.24 8.84 27.40
CA ALA A 15 -8.79 8.50 26.08
C ALA A 15 -9.80 9.51 25.51
N ALA A 16 -10.30 10.46 26.31
CA ALA A 16 -11.24 11.48 25.86
C ALA A 16 -10.52 12.82 25.62
N LEU A 17 -10.54 13.28 24.37
CA LEU A 17 -10.17 14.64 23.97
C LEU A 17 -10.99 15.67 24.76
N GLY A 18 -10.37 16.82 25.02
CA GLY A 18 -10.90 17.93 25.81
C GLY A 18 -12.34 18.31 25.46
N SER A 19 -13.24 18.05 26.39
CA SER A 19 -14.53 18.72 26.56
C SER A 19 -15.00 18.47 28.00
N GLU A 20 -15.58 19.49 28.64
CA GLU A 20 -16.13 19.42 29.99
C GLU A 20 -17.43 18.61 30.01
N LEU A 21 -17.33 17.29 29.77
CA LEU A 21 -18.47 16.38 29.90
C LEU A 21 -18.93 16.29 31.36
N ARG A 22 -20.24 16.19 31.58
CA ARG A 22 -20.84 16.02 32.91
C ARG A 22 -20.40 14.66 33.50
N ALA A 23 -20.38 14.54 34.83
CA ALA A 23 -19.90 13.34 35.52
C ALA A 23 -20.67 12.06 35.11
N ASP A 24 -21.98 12.19 34.86
CA ASP A 24 -22.84 11.07 34.45
C ASP A 24 -22.54 10.61 33.01
N GLU A 25 -22.26 11.55 32.10
CA GLU A 25 -21.84 11.23 30.72
C GLU A 25 -20.47 10.53 30.69
N LYS A 26 -19.58 10.89 31.62
CA LYS A 26 -18.27 10.22 31.76
C LYS A 26 -18.42 8.77 32.25
N ALA A 27 -19.30 8.52 33.20
CA ALA A 27 -19.57 7.17 33.72
C ALA A 27 -20.19 6.27 32.62
N GLU A 28 -21.19 6.77 31.90
CA GLU A 28 -21.85 6.04 30.82
C GLU A 28 -20.87 5.71 29.67
N ASN A 29 -20.01 6.66 29.30
CA ASN A 29 -18.97 6.42 28.30
C ASN A 29 -17.95 5.36 28.75
N CYS A 30 -17.57 5.37 30.03
CA CYS A 30 -16.64 4.39 30.61
C CYS A 30 -17.27 2.97 30.58
N ARG A 31 -18.56 2.85 30.93
CA ARG A 31 -19.32 1.59 30.84
C ARG A 31 -19.41 1.06 29.42
N LYS A 32 -19.81 1.89 28.44
CA LYS A 32 -19.84 1.50 27.01
C LYS A 32 -18.48 1.03 26.51
N LEU A 33 -17.41 1.72 26.92
CA LEU A 33 -16.03 1.37 26.56
C LEU A 33 -15.63 0.01 27.13
N TYR A 34 -15.96 -0.22 28.40
CA TYR A 34 -15.71 -1.47 29.11
C TYR A 34 -16.46 -2.64 28.45
N GLU A 35 -17.79 -2.53 28.33
CA GLU A 35 -18.65 -3.57 27.74
C GLU A 35 -18.23 -3.89 26.32
N GLY A 36 -18.00 -2.87 25.48
CA GLY A 36 -17.54 -3.07 24.10
C GLY A 36 -16.21 -3.83 24.06
N THR A 37 -15.26 -3.46 24.91
CA THR A 37 -13.95 -4.15 24.97
C THR A 37 -14.10 -5.59 25.47
N LEU A 38 -14.90 -5.82 26.51
CA LEU A 38 -15.20 -7.16 27.03
C LEU A 38 -15.79 -8.06 25.94
N GLN A 39 -16.75 -7.55 25.17
CA GLN A 39 -17.34 -8.29 24.06
C GLN A 39 -16.32 -8.59 22.97
N HIS A 40 -15.41 -7.67 22.66
CA HIS A 40 -14.33 -7.93 21.71
C HIS A 40 -13.37 -9.04 22.17
N TYR A 41 -12.96 -9.03 23.45
CA TYR A 41 -12.12 -10.09 24.00
C TYR A 41 -12.84 -11.44 24.04
N LYS A 42 -14.12 -11.48 24.44
CA LYS A 42 -14.96 -12.70 24.37
C LYS A 42 -15.11 -13.20 22.94
N ALA A 43 -15.27 -12.30 21.96
CA ALA A 43 -15.33 -12.67 20.55
C ALA A 43 -14.01 -13.24 20.04
N LEU A 44 -12.87 -12.67 20.42
CA LEU A 44 -11.55 -13.18 20.04
C LEU A 44 -11.26 -14.55 20.69
N ALA A 45 -11.68 -14.75 21.94
CA ALA A 45 -11.49 -16.02 22.66
C ALA A 45 -12.12 -17.22 21.96
N LYS A 46 -13.17 -17.01 21.13
CA LYS A 46 -13.78 -18.08 20.32
C LYS A 46 -12.83 -18.69 19.27
N PHE A 47 -11.72 -18.01 18.96
CA PHE A 47 -10.69 -18.52 18.06
C PHE A 47 -9.56 -19.27 18.77
N LEU A 48 -9.61 -19.39 20.11
CA LEU A 48 -8.66 -20.23 20.84
C LEU A 48 -8.86 -21.72 20.49
N PRO A 49 -7.80 -22.55 20.52
CA PRO A 49 -7.92 -24.00 20.38
C PRO A 49 -8.93 -24.58 21.37
N ARG A 50 -9.64 -25.66 20.99
CA ARG A 50 -10.67 -26.28 21.84
C ARG A 50 -10.14 -26.75 23.20
N ASN A 51 -8.87 -27.12 23.28
CA ASN A 51 -8.17 -27.58 24.48
C ASN A 51 -7.35 -26.46 25.17
N PHE A 52 -7.60 -25.19 24.83
CA PHE A 52 -6.86 -24.08 25.42
C PHE A 52 -7.29 -23.87 26.88
N VAL A 53 -6.30 -23.86 27.78
CA VAL A 53 -6.52 -23.67 29.22
C VAL A 53 -6.34 -22.21 29.59
N LEU A 54 -7.36 -21.60 30.18
CA LEU A 54 -7.27 -20.25 30.74
C LEU A 54 -6.60 -20.30 32.11
N HIS A 55 -5.49 -19.58 32.26
CA HIS A 55 -4.81 -19.37 33.54
C HIS A 55 -5.33 -18.13 34.27
N ASP A 56 -5.89 -18.32 35.46
CA ASP A 56 -6.55 -17.28 36.26
C ASP A 56 -5.63 -16.13 36.71
N GLN A 57 -4.32 -16.28 36.60
CA GLN A 57 -3.35 -15.26 36.96
C GLN A 57 -3.17 -14.18 35.88
N LEU A 58 -3.62 -14.43 34.65
CA LEU A 58 -3.45 -13.47 33.54
C LEU A 58 -4.63 -12.49 33.49
N PRO A 59 -4.38 -11.16 33.46
CA PRO A 59 -5.45 -10.17 33.41
C PRO A 59 -6.40 -10.37 32.22
N THR A 60 -5.90 -10.82 31.07
CA THR A 60 -6.71 -11.13 29.89
C THR A 60 -7.68 -12.29 30.11
N HIS A 61 -7.36 -13.25 30.97
CA HIS A 61 -8.24 -14.37 31.32
C HIS A 61 -9.24 -13.97 32.41
N GLN A 62 -8.78 -13.23 33.41
CA GLN A 62 -9.65 -12.64 34.42
C GLN A 62 -10.72 -11.76 33.76
N PHE A 63 -10.32 -10.97 32.76
CA PHE A 63 -11.23 -10.10 32.01
C PHE A 63 -12.32 -10.86 31.23
N LEU A 64 -12.22 -12.18 31.03
CA LEU A 64 -13.30 -12.95 30.38
C LEU A 64 -14.43 -13.33 31.35
N LYS A 65 -14.18 -13.30 32.67
CA LYS A 65 -15.13 -13.75 33.71
C LYS A 65 -16.26 -12.76 34.03
N PRO A 66 -16.03 -11.43 34.10
CA PRO A 66 -17.06 -10.46 34.47
C PRO A 66 -18.26 -10.39 33.51
N HIS A 67 -19.36 -9.86 34.03
CA HIS A 67 -20.56 -9.42 33.29
C HIS A 67 -20.46 -7.92 32.97
N GLY A 68 -21.26 -7.46 31.98
CA GLY A 68 -21.17 -6.08 31.48
C GLY A 68 -21.42 -5.00 32.55
N ASP A 69 -22.25 -5.32 33.53
CA ASP A 69 -22.67 -4.41 34.60
C ASP A 69 -21.61 -4.24 35.73
N ASP A 70 -20.54 -5.02 35.72
CA ASP A 70 -19.49 -5.02 36.76
C ASP A 70 -18.51 -3.83 36.66
N CYS A 71 -18.73 -2.89 35.73
CA CYS A 71 -17.82 -1.76 35.47
C CYS A 71 -17.68 -0.79 36.67
N GLU A 72 -18.65 -0.77 37.59
CA GLU A 72 -18.62 0.08 38.79
C GLU A 72 -17.75 -0.51 39.92
N ILE A 73 -17.33 -1.77 39.78
CA ILE A 73 -16.47 -2.45 40.75
C ILE A 73 -15.02 -2.01 40.50
N SER A 74 -14.38 -1.42 41.51
CA SER A 74 -13.00 -0.90 41.40
C SER A 74 -12.01 -1.94 40.87
N GLU A 75 -12.14 -3.19 41.31
CA GLU A 75 -11.30 -4.31 40.88
C GLU A 75 -11.45 -4.60 39.37
N THR A 76 -12.66 -4.45 38.83
CA THR A 76 -12.97 -4.66 37.42
C THR A 76 -12.34 -3.58 36.54
N SER A 77 -12.37 -2.32 36.99
CA SER A 77 -11.70 -1.21 36.31
C SER A 77 -10.17 -1.37 36.30
N ASP A 78 -9.59 -1.84 37.41
CA ASP A 78 -8.16 -2.13 37.49
C ASP A 78 -7.75 -3.27 36.55
N VAL A 79 -8.54 -4.34 36.46
CA VAL A 79 -8.32 -5.45 35.49
C VAL A 79 -8.41 -4.92 34.06
N PHE A 80 -9.40 -4.10 33.75
CA PHE A 80 -9.55 -3.48 32.43
C PHE A 80 -8.34 -2.62 32.03
N GLN A 81 -7.88 -1.75 32.94
CA GLN A 81 -6.68 -0.94 32.71
C GLN A 81 -5.44 -1.82 32.53
N LYS A 82 -5.29 -2.89 33.33
CA LYS A 82 -4.22 -3.87 33.15
C LYS A 82 -4.30 -4.53 31.77
N VAL A 83 -5.47 -4.97 31.31
CA VAL A 83 -5.63 -5.60 29.99
C VAL A 83 -5.22 -4.65 28.86
N LEU A 84 -5.60 -3.37 28.93
CA LEU A 84 -5.25 -2.40 27.88
C LEU A 84 -3.80 -1.93 27.95
N SER A 85 -3.19 -1.88 29.13
CA SER A 85 -1.82 -1.38 29.34
C SER A 85 -0.74 -2.46 29.26
N LEU A 86 -1.08 -3.72 29.58
CA LEU A 86 -0.14 -4.83 29.64
C LEU A 86 0.41 -5.19 28.25
N HIS A 87 1.73 -5.27 28.15
CA HIS A 87 2.44 -5.86 27.03
C HIS A 87 3.82 -6.36 27.44
N SER A 88 4.41 -7.28 26.68
CA SER A 88 5.67 -7.96 26.99
C SER A 88 6.90 -7.42 26.23
N GLN A 89 6.80 -6.22 25.65
CA GLN A 89 7.79 -5.67 24.69
C GLN A 89 8.07 -6.59 23.49
N LYS A 90 7.19 -7.58 23.23
CA LYS A 90 7.24 -8.42 22.03
C LYS A 90 6.54 -7.75 20.85
N ILE A 91 7.06 -7.98 19.64
CA ILE A 91 6.45 -7.63 18.37
C ILE A 91 6.04 -8.93 17.67
N ALA A 92 4.79 -8.99 17.19
CA ALA A 92 4.35 -10.09 16.35
C ALA A 92 4.49 -9.70 14.88
N VAL A 93 5.07 -10.60 14.09
CA VAL A 93 5.17 -10.48 12.63
C VAL A 93 4.33 -11.61 12.02
N MET A 94 3.17 -11.26 11.48
CA MET A 94 2.18 -12.19 10.94
C MET A 94 2.18 -12.12 9.41
N LEU A 95 2.77 -13.13 8.76
CA LEU A 95 3.00 -13.17 7.31
C LEU A 95 2.43 -14.45 6.71
N PRO A 96 2.02 -14.47 5.42
CA PRO A 96 1.53 -15.68 4.75
C PRO A 96 2.68 -16.56 4.26
N LEU A 97 3.56 -16.95 5.18
CA LEU A 97 4.82 -17.65 4.91
C LEU A 97 4.61 -18.95 4.12
N GLY A 98 3.58 -19.73 4.45
CA GLY A 98 3.26 -20.98 3.77
C GLY A 98 2.77 -20.81 2.33
N ARG A 99 2.47 -19.58 1.88
CA ARG A 99 2.13 -19.28 0.47
C ARG A 99 3.34 -18.95 -0.39
N TRP A 100 4.52 -18.81 0.21
CA TRP A 100 5.72 -18.40 -0.49
C TRP A 100 6.61 -19.59 -0.81
N ALA A 101 7.43 -19.44 -1.84
CA ALA A 101 8.49 -20.41 -2.11
C ALA A 101 9.42 -20.53 -0.88
N PRO A 102 9.95 -21.73 -0.57
CA PRO A 102 10.77 -21.95 0.63
C PRO A 102 11.96 -21.00 0.77
N LEU A 103 12.59 -20.63 -0.35
CA LEU A 103 13.70 -19.67 -0.36
C LEU A 103 13.25 -18.26 0.05
N THR A 104 12.12 -17.78 -0.47
CA THR A 104 11.52 -16.49 -0.09
C THR A 104 11.12 -16.46 1.38
N GLN A 105 10.49 -17.55 1.86
CA GLN A 105 10.15 -17.71 3.27
C GLN A 105 11.39 -17.63 4.16
N LYS A 106 12.43 -18.41 3.84
CA LYS A 106 13.69 -18.41 4.61
C LYS A 106 14.37 -17.04 4.58
N SER A 107 14.44 -16.39 3.41
CA SER A 107 15.01 -15.05 3.25
C SER A 107 14.30 -14.04 4.15
N MET A 108 12.96 -14.00 4.12
CA MET A 108 12.18 -13.07 4.94
C MET A 108 12.40 -13.30 6.44
N ILE A 109 12.34 -14.56 6.90
CA ILE A 109 12.56 -14.88 8.33
C ILE A 109 13.96 -14.46 8.77
N ASN A 110 14.97 -14.73 7.93
CA ASN A 110 16.35 -14.33 8.21
C ASN A 110 16.51 -12.82 8.25
N GLN A 111 15.92 -12.09 7.30
CA GLN A 111 15.96 -10.63 7.25
C GLN A 111 15.31 -10.01 8.51
N VAL A 112 14.14 -10.49 8.91
CA VAL A 112 13.45 -10.03 10.13
C VAL A 112 14.32 -10.29 11.37
N ARG A 113 14.89 -11.49 11.52
CA ARG A 113 15.75 -11.82 12.68
C ARG A 113 17.05 -11.03 12.69
N ALA A 114 17.70 -10.89 11.53
CA ALA A 114 18.94 -10.14 11.37
C ALA A 114 18.72 -8.67 11.74
N TYR A 115 17.62 -8.08 11.29
CA TYR A 115 17.28 -6.71 11.65
C TYR A 115 17.08 -6.54 13.16
N PHE A 116 16.38 -7.46 13.87
CA PHE A 116 16.30 -7.40 15.34
C PHE A 116 17.67 -7.44 16.02
N ALA A 117 18.55 -8.36 15.59
CA ALA A 117 19.88 -8.48 16.14
C ALA A 117 20.72 -7.22 15.89
N GLN A 118 20.61 -6.61 14.70
CA GLN A 118 21.26 -5.33 14.38
C GLN A 118 20.79 -4.19 15.28
N GLN A 119 19.54 -4.20 15.74
CA GLN A 119 18.99 -3.23 16.69
C GLN A 119 19.33 -3.54 18.15
N GLY A 120 20.20 -4.53 18.41
CA GLY A 120 20.60 -4.94 19.76
C GLY A 120 19.48 -5.65 20.54
N LEU A 121 18.43 -6.12 19.87
CA LEU A 121 17.32 -6.84 20.47
C LEU A 121 17.52 -8.34 20.35
N ASP A 122 17.01 -9.09 21.33
CA ASP A 122 17.04 -10.56 21.30
C ASP A 122 15.81 -11.10 20.54
N PRO A 123 15.97 -11.67 19.33
CA PRO A 123 14.86 -12.19 18.55
C PRO A 123 14.11 -13.32 19.25
N GLN A 124 14.73 -14.07 20.16
CA GLN A 124 14.05 -15.16 20.88
C GLN A 124 13.11 -14.63 21.97
N LYS A 125 13.41 -13.44 22.52
CA LYS A 125 12.61 -12.83 23.60
C LYS A 125 11.59 -11.83 23.11
N GLN A 126 11.89 -11.08 22.04
CA GLN A 126 11.13 -9.90 21.65
C GLN A 126 10.42 -10.03 20.30
N LEU A 127 10.58 -11.14 19.59
CA LEU A 127 9.98 -11.36 18.28
C LEU A 127 9.17 -12.66 18.25
N VAL A 128 7.97 -12.57 17.69
CA VAL A 128 7.13 -13.74 17.38
C VAL A 128 6.78 -13.70 15.90
N ILE A 129 7.29 -14.65 15.11
CA ILE A 129 6.94 -14.78 13.69
C ILE A 129 5.87 -15.87 13.56
N LEU A 130 4.76 -15.56 12.87
CA LEU A 130 3.64 -16.46 12.69
C LEU A 130 3.27 -16.60 11.20
N ASP A 131 3.06 -17.84 10.78
CA ASP A 131 2.58 -18.16 9.44
C ASP A 131 1.05 -18.16 9.39
N THR A 132 0.49 -17.11 8.82
CA THR A 132 -0.95 -16.95 8.62
C THR A 132 -1.51 -17.79 7.47
N GLN A 133 -0.63 -18.33 6.61
CA GLN A 133 -0.96 -19.03 5.37
C GLN A 133 -1.85 -18.22 4.40
N GLY A 134 -1.96 -16.90 4.60
CA GLY A 134 -2.86 -16.05 3.82
C GLY A 134 -4.34 -16.31 4.11
N GLN A 135 -4.67 -16.88 5.26
CA GLN A 135 -6.03 -17.28 5.65
C GLN A 135 -6.49 -16.51 6.91
N PRO A 136 -7.56 -15.71 6.82
CA PRO A 136 -8.06 -14.93 7.97
C PRO A 136 -8.41 -15.75 9.20
N GLN A 137 -8.83 -17.00 9.03
CA GLN A 137 -9.18 -17.91 10.12
C GLN A 137 -7.93 -18.32 10.91
N ILE A 138 -6.87 -18.75 10.22
CA ILE A 138 -5.59 -19.14 10.84
C ILE A 138 -4.97 -17.92 11.53
N MET A 139 -4.98 -16.76 10.86
CA MET A 139 -4.52 -15.49 11.45
C MET A 139 -5.27 -15.16 12.75
N GLN A 140 -6.60 -15.33 12.81
CA GLN A 140 -7.39 -15.05 14.01
C GLN A 140 -7.10 -16.01 15.16
N GLN A 141 -6.90 -17.30 14.87
CA GLN A 141 -6.49 -18.29 15.88
C GLN A 141 -5.13 -17.92 16.50
N GLN A 142 -4.17 -17.56 15.65
CA GLN A 142 -2.85 -17.10 16.04
C GLN A 142 -2.89 -15.80 16.85
N LEU A 143 -3.71 -14.83 16.41
CA LEU A 143 -3.93 -13.57 17.13
C LEU A 143 -4.53 -13.82 18.52
N ALA A 144 -5.53 -14.71 18.63
CA ALA A 144 -6.12 -15.06 19.91
C ALA A 144 -5.06 -15.63 20.86
N GLN A 145 -4.28 -16.61 20.40
CA GLN A 145 -3.17 -17.15 21.19
C GLN A 145 -2.19 -16.05 21.63
N LEU A 146 -1.78 -15.16 20.73
CA LEU A 146 -0.87 -14.04 21.06
C LEU A 146 -1.41 -13.12 22.15
N VAL A 147 -2.68 -12.72 22.05
CA VAL A 147 -3.31 -11.78 22.97
C VAL A 147 -3.43 -12.41 24.37
N PHE A 148 -3.86 -13.67 24.42
CA PHE A 148 -4.14 -14.37 25.67
C PHE A 148 -2.90 -14.97 26.35
N THR A 149 -1.82 -15.26 25.62
CA THR A 149 -0.61 -15.88 26.20
C THR A 149 0.63 -14.99 26.24
N GLN A 150 0.83 -14.16 25.21
CA GLN A 150 2.11 -13.46 25.02
C GLN A 150 2.05 -11.96 25.29
N HIS A 151 0.85 -11.39 25.37
CA HIS A 151 0.62 -9.95 25.62
C HIS A 151 1.44 -9.08 24.66
N ILE A 152 1.22 -9.26 23.36
CA ILE A 152 2.01 -8.58 22.33
C ILE A 152 1.89 -7.05 22.43
N SER A 153 2.97 -6.34 22.08
CA SER A 153 3.04 -4.87 22.14
C SER A 153 2.55 -4.23 20.85
N VAL A 154 3.07 -4.72 19.72
CA VAL A 154 2.79 -4.23 18.37
C VAL A 154 2.64 -5.42 17.45
N ILE A 155 1.75 -5.32 16.47
CA ILE A 155 1.58 -6.32 15.40
C ILE A 155 2.04 -5.71 14.08
N VAL A 156 2.82 -6.44 13.30
CA VAL A 156 3.16 -6.14 11.90
C VAL A 156 2.58 -7.27 11.07
N GLY A 157 1.66 -6.99 10.15
CA GLY A 157 1.01 -8.07 9.40
C GLY A 157 -0.09 -7.60 8.46
N GLY A 158 -1.05 -8.47 8.16
CA GLY A 158 -2.17 -8.13 7.28
C GLY A 158 -1.70 -7.83 5.85
N LEU A 159 -0.90 -8.71 5.26
CA LEU A 159 -0.33 -8.52 3.93
C LEU A 159 -1.35 -8.79 2.82
N THR A 160 -2.26 -9.75 3.01
CA THR A 160 -3.23 -10.12 1.98
C THR A 160 -4.48 -9.24 2.02
N ILE A 161 -5.23 -9.22 0.91
CA ILE A 161 -6.53 -8.51 0.82
C ILE A 161 -7.56 -9.10 1.78
N ALA A 162 -7.48 -10.39 2.08
CA ALA A 162 -8.40 -11.05 3.00
C ALA A 162 -8.06 -10.76 4.47
N GLU A 163 -6.78 -10.68 4.82
CA GLU A 163 -6.33 -10.52 6.22
C GLU A 163 -6.34 -9.06 6.68
N ALA A 164 -5.90 -8.13 5.83
CA ALA A 164 -5.78 -6.71 6.17
C ALA A 164 -7.02 -6.10 6.84
N PRO A 165 -8.25 -6.26 6.30
CA PRO A 165 -9.45 -5.70 6.94
C PRO A 165 -9.78 -6.39 8.27
N VAL A 166 -9.56 -7.70 8.36
CA VAL A 166 -9.83 -8.48 9.59
C VAL A 166 -8.86 -8.09 10.70
N LEU A 167 -7.57 -7.97 10.40
CA LEU A 167 -6.56 -7.55 11.35
C LEU A 167 -6.77 -6.09 11.78
N THR A 168 -7.14 -5.21 10.85
CA THR A 168 -7.48 -3.80 11.15
C THR A 168 -8.64 -3.70 12.13
N LYS A 169 -9.68 -4.51 11.92
CA LYS A 169 -10.83 -4.59 12.83
C LYS A 169 -10.38 -5.00 14.23
N TRP A 170 -9.61 -6.08 14.34
CA TRP A 170 -9.12 -6.55 15.64
C TRP A 170 -8.18 -5.56 16.33
N ALA A 171 -7.25 -4.95 15.60
CA ALA A 171 -6.34 -3.93 16.12
C ALA A 171 -7.11 -2.75 16.74
N THR A 172 -8.16 -2.30 16.05
CA THR A 172 -9.06 -1.23 16.54
C THR A 172 -9.83 -1.67 17.78
N GLN A 173 -10.44 -2.86 17.74
CA GLN A 173 -11.29 -3.39 18.80
C GLN A 173 -10.52 -3.70 20.09
N LEU A 174 -9.28 -4.15 19.96
CA LEU A 174 -8.41 -4.56 21.06
C LEU A 174 -7.44 -3.46 21.51
N ARG A 175 -7.40 -2.33 20.77
CA ARG A 175 -6.47 -1.20 20.98
C ARG A 175 -5.00 -1.63 20.96
N ILE A 176 -4.66 -2.54 20.03
CA ILE A 176 -3.29 -3.03 19.84
C ILE A 176 -2.70 -2.28 18.64
N PRO A 177 -1.66 -1.45 18.85
CA PRO A 177 -0.96 -0.79 17.75
C PRO A 177 -0.51 -1.81 16.71
N THR A 178 -0.90 -1.57 15.46
CA THR A 178 -0.75 -2.53 14.37
C THR A 178 -0.35 -1.81 13.09
N ILE A 179 0.67 -2.33 12.42
CA ILE A 179 1.15 -1.86 11.13
C ILE A 179 0.73 -2.87 10.07
N ILE A 180 -0.22 -2.47 9.23
CA ILE A 180 -0.76 -3.23 8.11
C ILE A 180 0.17 -3.10 6.90
N LEU A 181 0.56 -4.24 6.33
CA LEU A 181 1.49 -4.34 5.20
C LEU A 181 0.79 -4.18 3.85
N ASN A 182 -0.51 -4.51 3.76
CA ASN A 182 -1.28 -4.35 2.53
C ASN A 182 -1.53 -2.86 2.21
N ARG A 183 -1.58 -2.56 0.92
CA ARG A 183 -1.78 -1.22 0.33
C ARG A 183 -3.27 -0.86 0.14
N LYS A 184 -4.18 -1.83 0.21
CA LYS A 184 -5.61 -1.60 -0.10
C LYS A 184 -6.31 -0.80 1.01
N LEU A 185 -7.02 0.25 0.61
CA LEU A 185 -7.89 1.07 1.46
C LEU A 185 -9.16 0.32 1.86
N GLU A 186 -9.66 0.69 3.05
CA GLU A 186 -10.87 0.24 3.80
C GLU A 186 -10.51 -0.64 5.02
N PRO A 187 -10.87 -0.29 6.28
CA PRO A 187 -11.94 0.63 6.72
C PRO A 187 -11.35 1.96 7.31
N PRO A 188 -12.11 2.80 8.06
CA PRO A 188 -11.73 4.20 8.33
C PRO A 188 -10.51 4.34 9.26
N ARG A 189 -9.93 5.55 9.26
CA ARG A 189 -8.75 5.90 10.06
C ARG A 189 -8.95 5.51 11.51
N ASN A 190 -7.96 4.84 12.09
CA ASN A 190 -7.94 4.49 13.49
C ASN A 190 -6.56 4.76 14.08
N ARG A 191 -6.50 5.31 15.29
CA ARG A 191 -5.23 5.67 15.93
C ARG A 191 -4.29 4.49 16.17
N PHE A 192 -4.81 3.28 16.27
CA PHE A 192 -4.02 2.06 16.50
C PHE A 192 -3.57 1.38 15.21
N VAL A 193 -3.97 1.88 14.03
CA VAL A 193 -3.75 1.21 12.76
C VAL A 193 -2.94 2.12 11.85
N PHE A 194 -1.82 1.60 11.38
CA PHE A 194 -0.92 2.22 10.43
C PHE A 194 -0.84 1.37 9.18
N ARG A 195 -0.60 1.99 8.02
CA ARG A 195 -0.42 1.29 6.75
C ARG A 195 0.93 1.66 6.20
N VAL A 196 1.81 0.67 6.06
CA VAL A 196 3.20 0.95 5.70
C VAL A 196 3.46 0.91 4.21
N GLY A 197 2.53 0.40 3.39
CA GLY A 197 2.79 0.24 1.95
C GLY A 197 2.99 1.60 1.24
N PRO A 198 3.72 1.65 0.11
CA PRO A 198 3.78 2.83 -0.75
C PRO A 198 2.38 3.32 -1.13
N ASP A 199 2.08 4.59 -0.82
CA ASP A 199 0.78 5.20 -1.08
C ASP A 199 0.64 5.56 -2.57
N GLN A 200 -0.33 4.91 -3.25
CA GLN A 200 -0.60 5.17 -4.67
C GLN A 200 -0.99 6.62 -4.94
N ARG A 201 -1.52 7.35 -3.95
CA ARG A 201 -1.85 8.78 -4.10
C ARG A 201 -0.60 9.65 -4.21
N GLU A 202 0.46 9.35 -3.47
CA GLU A 202 1.72 10.11 -3.56
C GLU A 202 2.44 9.82 -4.88
N LEU A 203 2.45 8.56 -5.31
CA LEU A 203 2.99 8.19 -6.62
C LEU A 203 2.22 8.91 -7.75
N ALA A 204 0.88 8.91 -7.68
CA ALA A 204 0.03 9.63 -8.63
C ALA A 204 0.30 11.13 -8.62
N GLN A 205 0.37 11.77 -7.44
CA GLN A 205 0.68 13.19 -7.32
C GLN A 205 2.06 13.55 -7.87
N SER A 206 3.07 12.69 -7.67
CA SER A 206 4.41 12.89 -8.23
C SER A 206 4.41 12.84 -9.75
N LEU A 207 3.66 11.90 -10.34
CA LEU A 207 3.52 11.80 -11.79
C LEU A 207 2.72 12.98 -12.37
N LEU A 208 1.65 13.39 -11.69
CA LEU A 208 0.83 14.53 -12.08
C LEU A 208 1.59 15.86 -12.02
N ALA A 209 2.41 16.07 -10.98
CA ALA A 209 3.28 17.24 -10.92
C ALA A 209 4.25 17.30 -12.11
N TYR A 210 4.74 16.14 -12.56
CA TYR A 210 5.54 16.05 -13.78
C TYR A 210 4.73 16.40 -15.03
N THR A 211 3.51 15.86 -15.20
CA THR A 211 2.68 16.16 -16.37
C THR A 211 2.31 17.65 -16.44
N GLU A 212 1.94 18.24 -15.31
CA GLU A 212 1.63 19.68 -15.21
C GLU A 212 2.86 20.54 -15.48
N GLY A 213 4.03 20.16 -14.95
CA GLY A 213 5.31 20.82 -15.22
C GLY A 213 5.74 20.75 -16.69
N ARG A 214 5.28 19.72 -17.43
CA ARG A 214 5.47 19.59 -18.88
C ARG A 214 4.41 20.32 -19.71
N GLY A 215 3.40 20.90 -19.06
CA GLY A 215 2.30 21.59 -19.72
C GLY A 215 1.24 20.67 -20.34
N PHE A 216 1.23 19.38 -19.97
CA PHE A 216 0.23 18.43 -20.46
C PHE A 216 -1.15 18.78 -19.88
N LYS A 217 -2.11 18.99 -20.78
CA LYS A 217 -3.50 19.31 -20.48
C LYS A 217 -4.37 18.07 -20.46
N ARG A 218 -4.08 17.07 -21.29
CA ARG A 218 -4.90 15.86 -21.46
C ARG A 218 -4.01 14.62 -21.43
N VAL A 219 -4.30 13.67 -20.55
CA VAL A 219 -3.58 12.39 -20.44
C VAL A 219 -4.57 11.25 -20.60
N ALA A 220 -4.40 10.45 -21.64
CA ALA A 220 -5.16 9.23 -21.82
C ALA A 220 -4.62 8.11 -20.94
N VAL A 221 -5.51 7.25 -20.44
CA VAL A 221 -5.15 6.13 -19.57
C VAL A 221 -5.58 4.81 -20.20
N MET A 222 -4.65 3.87 -20.32
CA MET A 222 -4.91 2.48 -20.66
C MET A 222 -4.60 1.57 -19.47
N MET A 223 -5.47 0.58 -19.22
CA MET A 223 -5.33 -0.32 -18.07
C MET A 223 -5.92 -1.71 -18.37
N PRO A 224 -5.30 -2.81 -17.95
CA PRO A 224 -5.87 -4.14 -18.15
C PRO A 224 -7.12 -4.34 -17.27
N GLN A 225 -8.04 -5.17 -17.75
CA GLN A 225 -9.19 -5.62 -16.99
C GLN A 225 -8.73 -6.29 -15.68
N SER A 226 -9.51 -6.11 -14.61
CA SER A 226 -9.20 -6.63 -13.27
C SER A 226 -7.91 -6.07 -12.64
N SER A 227 -7.34 -4.98 -13.18
CA SER A 227 -6.25 -4.28 -12.51
C SER A 227 -6.66 -3.84 -11.11
N ARG A 228 -5.73 -3.97 -10.16
CA ARG A 228 -5.89 -3.49 -8.78
C ARG A 228 -5.36 -2.06 -8.59
N ASP A 229 -4.91 -1.42 -9.66
CA ASP A 229 -4.30 -0.09 -9.64
C ASP A 229 -5.29 1.04 -9.96
N GLY A 230 -6.60 0.75 -9.94
CA GLY A 230 -7.64 1.77 -10.12
C GLY A 230 -7.51 2.95 -9.14
N VAL A 231 -7.07 2.68 -7.91
CA VAL A 231 -6.82 3.72 -6.89
C VAL A 231 -5.76 4.73 -7.34
N PHE A 232 -4.75 4.31 -8.11
CA PHE A 232 -3.75 5.21 -8.68
C PHE A 232 -4.39 6.15 -9.73
N VAL A 233 -5.24 5.61 -10.61
CA VAL A 233 -5.95 6.38 -11.63
C VAL A 233 -6.96 7.35 -11.00
N ASP A 234 -7.69 6.91 -9.98
CA ASP A 234 -8.63 7.76 -9.25
C ASP A 234 -7.89 8.89 -8.52
N ALA A 235 -6.70 8.60 -7.96
CA ALA A 235 -5.86 9.61 -7.33
C ALA A 235 -5.33 10.66 -8.33
N LEU A 236 -5.02 10.27 -9.57
CA LEU A 236 -4.67 11.21 -10.64
C LEU A 236 -5.86 12.13 -10.98
N ARG A 237 -7.05 11.53 -11.17
CA ARG A 237 -8.26 12.28 -11.53
C ARG A 237 -8.68 13.28 -10.46
N ALA A 238 -8.44 12.97 -9.18
CA ALA A 238 -8.88 13.79 -8.06
C ALA A 238 -8.02 15.03 -7.77
N ASN A 239 -6.78 15.12 -8.27
CA ASN A 239 -5.77 16.02 -7.69
C ASN A 239 -5.08 16.99 -8.69
N GLY A 240 -5.58 17.15 -9.92
CA GLY A 240 -4.85 17.88 -10.97
C GLY A 240 -5.66 18.80 -11.86
N LYS A 241 -4.94 19.66 -12.58
CA LYS A 241 -5.46 20.47 -13.70
C LYS A 241 -5.44 19.70 -15.02
N THR A 242 -4.60 18.68 -15.13
CA THR A 242 -4.55 17.78 -16.28
C THR A 242 -5.82 16.92 -16.32
N GLU A 243 -6.55 16.97 -17.42
CA GLU A 243 -7.69 16.13 -17.71
C GLU A 243 -7.23 14.68 -17.91
N ILE A 244 -7.84 13.74 -17.19
CA ILE A 244 -7.56 12.30 -17.31
C ILE A 244 -8.64 11.65 -18.16
N ILE A 245 -8.28 11.19 -19.36
CA ILE A 245 -9.20 10.54 -20.31
C ILE A 245 -9.16 9.03 -20.09
N GLY A 246 -10.33 8.43 -19.79
CA GLY A 246 -10.48 6.99 -19.54
C GLY A 246 -10.62 6.64 -18.05
N PRO A 247 -10.26 5.39 -17.63
CA PRO A 247 -9.38 4.47 -18.34
C PRO A 247 -10.06 3.72 -19.51
N LEU A 248 -9.32 3.55 -20.61
CA LEU A 248 -9.62 2.54 -21.62
C LEU A 248 -9.16 1.18 -21.10
N VAL A 249 -10.12 0.30 -20.85
CA VAL A 249 -9.87 -1.04 -20.30
C VAL A 249 -9.75 -2.05 -21.43
N TYR A 250 -8.76 -2.95 -21.36
CA TYR A 250 -8.56 -4.03 -22.32
C TYR A 250 -8.28 -5.37 -21.61
N ASN A 251 -8.51 -6.49 -22.30
CA ASN A 251 -8.07 -7.80 -21.85
C ASN A 251 -6.61 -8.01 -22.27
N PRO A 252 -5.64 -8.13 -21.34
CA PRO A 252 -4.22 -8.27 -21.68
C PRO A 252 -3.88 -9.60 -22.36
N PHE A 253 -4.81 -10.56 -22.36
CA PHE A 253 -4.63 -11.88 -22.99
C PHE A 253 -5.38 -12.01 -24.33
N ASP A 254 -6.02 -10.94 -24.81
CA ASP A 254 -6.77 -10.93 -26.06
C ASP A 254 -6.35 -9.73 -26.91
N TYR A 255 -5.62 -10.03 -27.99
CA TYR A 255 -5.17 -9.02 -28.96
C TYR A 255 -6.31 -8.26 -29.61
N THR A 256 -7.49 -8.87 -29.76
CA THR A 256 -8.67 -8.19 -30.32
C THR A 256 -9.15 -7.09 -29.38
N SER A 257 -9.15 -7.36 -28.07
CA SER A 257 -9.49 -6.36 -27.06
C SER A 257 -8.49 -5.19 -27.04
N ILE A 258 -7.20 -5.48 -27.23
CA ILE A 258 -6.17 -4.44 -27.36
C ILE A 258 -6.39 -3.62 -28.64
N ASP A 259 -6.58 -4.26 -29.80
CA ASP A 259 -6.85 -3.60 -31.09
C ASP A 259 -8.08 -2.69 -31.00
N MET A 260 -9.17 -3.15 -30.37
CA MET A 260 -10.36 -2.32 -30.13
C MET A 260 -10.06 -1.11 -29.25
N ALA A 261 -9.24 -1.28 -28.20
CA ALA A 261 -8.84 -0.15 -27.35
C ALA A 261 -8.01 0.88 -28.13
N PHE A 262 -7.09 0.46 -29.00
CA PHE A 262 -6.33 1.37 -29.87
C PHE A 262 -7.22 2.08 -30.89
N LYS A 263 -8.11 1.34 -31.56
CA LYS A 263 -9.07 1.91 -32.53
C LYS A 263 -9.94 2.99 -31.89
N ARG A 264 -10.37 2.78 -30.65
CA ARG A 264 -11.11 3.78 -29.87
C ARG A 264 -10.23 4.95 -29.44
N LEU A 265 -9.00 4.67 -28.99
CA LEU A 265 -8.07 5.70 -28.50
C LEU A 265 -7.65 6.68 -29.59
N PHE A 266 -7.45 6.18 -30.81
CA PHE A 266 -6.93 6.94 -31.95
C PHE A 266 -7.99 7.26 -33.02
N HIS A 267 -9.28 7.07 -32.68
CA HIS A 267 -10.43 7.36 -33.54
C HIS A 267 -10.35 6.69 -34.93
N LEU A 268 -9.83 5.45 -35.00
CA LEU A 268 -9.55 4.75 -36.26
C LEU A 268 -10.81 4.18 -36.94
N ASN A 269 -11.89 4.00 -36.17
CA ASN A 269 -13.16 3.46 -36.63
C ASN A 269 -14.32 4.40 -36.29
N ASP A 270 -14.08 5.71 -36.24
CA ASP A 270 -15.12 6.68 -35.93
C ASP A 270 -16.05 6.89 -37.14
N ASP A 271 -17.36 6.70 -36.93
CA ASP A 271 -18.38 6.95 -37.95
C ASP A 271 -18.34 8.39 -38.47
N ALA A 272 -17.93 9.35 -37.63
CA ALA A 272 -17.75 10.74 -38.03
C ALA A 272 -16.66 10.91 -39.11
N ARG A 273 -15.74 9.96 -39.24
CA ARG A 273 -14.62 9.96 -40.20
C ARG A 273 -14.88 9.10 -41.44
N LYS A 274 -16.14 8.67 -41.66
CA LYS A 274 -16.51 7.82 -42.80
C LYS A 274 -16.16 8.45 -44.15
N GLN A 275 -16.30 9.77 -44.30
CA GLN A 275 -15.95 10.45 -45.54
C GLN A 275 -14.43 10.41 -45.80
N GLU A 276 -13.62 10.68 -44.78
CA GLU A 276 -12.16 10.56 -44.86
C GLU A 276 -11.72 9.15 -45.27
N LEU A 277 -12.40 8.12 -44.75
CA LEU A 277 -12.15 6.73 -45.14
C LEU A 277 -12.49 6.47 -46.61
N LEU A 278 -13.61 7.01 -47.12
CA LEU A 278 -13.99 6.86 -48.53
C LEU A 278 -13.00 7.57 -49.46
N ASP A 279 -12.53 8.75 -49.07
CA ASP A 279 -11.54 9.51 -49.83
C ASP A 279 -10.22 8.72 -49.90
N LEU A 280 -9.77 8.16 -48.75
CA LEU A 280 -8.57 7.32 -48.67
C LEU A 280 -8.70 6.04 -49.52
N VAL A 281 -9.86 5.38 -49.51
CA VAL A 281 -10.15 4.21 -50.37
C VAL A 281 -10.01 4.59 -51.85
N THR A 282 -10.51 5.76 -52.24
CA THR A 282 -10.48 6.24 -53.62
C THR A 282 -9.03 6.52 -54.06
N GLU A 283 -8.26 7.23 -53.22
CA GLU A 283 -6.84 7.51 -53.48
C GLU A 283 -6.02 6.22 -53.66
N PHE A 284 -6.15 5.25 -52.75
CA PHE A 284 -5.40 4.00 -52.83
C PHE A 284 -5.82 3.13 -54.02
N LYS A 285 -7.11 3.16 -54.40
CA LYS A 285 -7.59 2.47 -55.60
C LYS A 285 -6.95 3.04 -56.86
N ASP A 286 -6.84 4.35 -56.96
CA ASP A 286 -6.26 4.99 -58.15
C ASP A 286 -4.74 4.76 -58.22
N LYS A 287 -4.01 4.87 -57.09
CA LYS A 287 -2.59 4.47 -57.02
C LYS A 287 -2.36 3.00 -57.41
N SER A 288 -3.21 2.09 -56.93
CA SER A 288 -3.11 0.67 -57.26
C SER A 288 -3.30 0.41 -58.77
N LYS A 289 -4.19 1.16 -59.43
CA LYS A 289 -4.35 1.09 -60.89
C LYS A 289 -3.11 1.62 -61.63
N GLU A 290 -2.53 2.74 -61.18
CA GLU A 290 -1.32 3.32 -61.77
C GLU A 290 -0.11 2.38 -61.65
N GLU A 291 0.03 1.73 -60.49
CA GLU A 291 1.12 0.78 -60.21
C GLU A 291 0.86 -0.64 -60.77
N GLY A 292 -0.32 -0.90 -61.32
CA GLY A 292 -0.70 -2.20 -61.88
C GLY A 292 -0.86 -3.33 -60.85
N VAL A 293 -1.13 -3.00 -59.59
CA VAL A 293 -1.28 -3.94 -58.48
C VAL A 293 -2.75 -4.10 -58.07
N ALA A 294 -3.10 -5.27 -57.52
CA ALA A 294 -4.44 -5.51 -57.01
C ALA A 294 -4.71 -4.67 -55.75
N PHE A 295 -5.79 -3.90 -55.75
CA PHE A 295 -6.22 -3.13 -54.59
C PHE A 295 -6.75 -4.05 -53.48
N ASP A 296 -6.13 -4.00 -52.29
CA ASP A 296 -6.60 -4.69 -51.09
C ASP A 296 -7.22 -3.70 -50.07
N PRO A 297 -8.55 -3.67 -49.93
CA PRO A 297 -9.21 -2.79 -48.96
C PRO A 297 -8.97 -3.20 -47.50
N LYS A 298 -8.55 -4.44 -47.22
CA LYS A 298 -8.43 -4.95 -45.84
C LYS A 298 -7.25 -4.35 -45.08
N GLY A 299 -6.24 -3.86 -45.79
CA GLY A 299 -5.07 -3.19 -45.20
C GLY A 299 -5.27 -1.69 -44.96
N LEU A 300 -6.39 -1.12 -45.43
CA LEU A 300 -6.62 0.31 -45.34
C LEU A 300 -7.11 0.69 -43.93
N MET A 301 -6.38 1.58 -43.27
CA MET A 301 -6.73 2.12 -41.97
C MET A 301 -6.65 3.64 -41.99
N LEU A 302 -7.56 4.30 -41.28
CA LEU A 302 -7.50 5.74 -41.08
C LEU A 302 -6.20 6.11 -40.36
N PRO A 303 -5.61 7.28 -40.64
CA PRO A 303 -4.50 7.77 -39.84
C PRO A 303 -4.95 8.03 -38.39
N PRO A 304 -4.09 7.77 -37.39
CA PRO A 304 -4.44 7.95 -35.98
C PRO A 304 -4.63 9.42 -35.66
N GLN A 305 -5.71 9.75 -34.95
CA GLN A 305 -5.90 11.07 -34.35
C GLN A 305 -5.53 11.02 -32.88
N VAL A 306 -4.58 11.85 -32.48
CA VAL A 306 -4.11 11.96 -31.09
C VAL A 306 -4.63 13.29 -30.53
N ASP A 307 -5.64 13.23 -29.68
CA ASP A 307 -6.26 14.41 -29.06
C ASP A 307 -5.78 14.66 -27.63
N PHE A 308 -4.73 13.97 -27.19
CA PHE A 308 -4.16 14.06 -25.85
C PHE A 308 -2.63 14.20 -25.89
N ASP A 309 -2.04 14.72 -24.81
CA ASP A 309 -0.62 15.07 -24.77
C ASP A 309 0.28 13.90 -24.37
N ALA A 310 -0.26 12.93 -23.61
CA ALA A 310 0.48 11.74 -23.18
C ALA A 310 -0.44 10.54 -22.92
N LEU A 311 0.13 9.34 -22.98
CA LEU A 311 -0.54 8.07 -22.69
C LEU A 311 0.05 7.42 -21.44
N LEU A 312 -0.76 7.31 -20.38
CA LEU A 312 -0.44 6.53 -19.19
C LEU A 312 -0.87 5.07 -19.37
N ILE A 313 0.09 4.15 -19.31
CA ILE A 313 -0.17 2.70 -19.34
C ILE A 313 0.01 2.12 -17.93
N VAL A 314 -1.12 1.78 -17.30
CA VAL A 314 -1.20 1.22 -15.94
C VAL A 314 -1.13 -0.31 -16.02
N ASP A 315 0.00 -0.83 -16.49
CA ASP A 315 0.22 -2.26 -16.65
C ASP A 315 1.67 -2.66 -16.30
N HIS A 316 1.92 -3.96 -16.33
CA HIS A 316 3.21 -4.60 -16.19
C HIS A 316 4.06 -4.40 -17.44
N PHE A 317 5.37 -4.25 -17.26
CA PHE A 317 6.35 -3.98 -18.32
C PHE A 317 6.21 -4.87 -19.57
N LYS A 318 5.85 -6.15 -19.40
CA LYS A 318 5.63 -7.10 -20.50
C LYS A 318 4.56 -6.61 -21.48
N ASN A 319 3.41 -6.17 -20.96
CA ASN A 319 2.31 -5.67 -21.79
C ASN A 319 2.63 -4.29 -22.37
N VAL A 320 3.31 -3.43 -21.59
CA VAL A 320 3.74 -2.10 -22.04
C VAL A 320 4.58 -2.20 -23.32
N ARG A 321 5.50 -3.17 -23.42
CA ARG A 321 6.29 -3.41 -24.63
C ARG A 321 5.45 -3.83 -25.83
N HIS A 322 4.43 -4.66 -25.61
CA HIS A 322 3.50 -5.03 -26.67
C HIS A 322 2.68 -3.83 -27.14
N LEU A 323 2.17 -3.02 -26.20
CA LEU A 323 1.42 -1.80 -26.50
C LEU A 323 2.28 -0.77 -27.24
N ALA A 324 3.56 -0.62 -26.87
CA ALA A 324 4.49 0.28 -27.55
C ALA A 324 4.73 -0.13 -29.02
N LYS A 325 4.80 -1.43 -29.30
CA LYS A 325 4.85 -1.96 -30.68
C LYS A 325 3.54 -1.74 -31.43
N SER A 326 2.40 -1.90 -30.75
CA SER A 326 1.09 -1.60 -31.34
C SER A 326 0.95 -0.12 -31.72
N LEU A 327 1.49 0.82 -30.93
CA LEU A 327 1.54 2.23 -31.32
C LEU A 327 2.26 2.41 -32.67
N HIS A 328 3.42 1.75 -32.85
CA HIS A 328 4.15 1.80 -34.11
C HIS A 328 3.34 1.21 -35.27
N TYR A 329 2.65 0.09 -35.04
CA TYR A 329 1.77 -0.55 -36.04
C TYR A 329 0.67 0.40 -36.55
N TYR A 330 0.05 1.18 -35.67
CA TYR A 330 -0.96 2.18 -36.07
C TYR A 330 -0.36 3.52 -36.53
N GLY A 331 0.96 3.59 -36.75
CA GLY A 331 1.63 4.81 -37.20
C GLY A 331 1.76 5.91 -36.14
N VAL A 332 1.53 5.60 -34.86
CA VAL A 332 1.71 6.54 -33.74
C VAL A 332 3.16 6.53 -33.31
N ARG A 333 3.84 7.68 -33.46
CA ARG A 333 5.24 7.87 -33.06
C ARG A 333 5.43 9.08 -32.15
N GLY A 334 6.40 8.99 -31.25
CA GLY A 334 6.82 10.12 -30.41
C GLY A 334 5.78 10.54 -29.35
N LEU A 335 4.73 9.75 -29.15
CA LEU A 335 3.72 9.97 -28.12
C LEU A 335 4.36 9.80 -26.73
N PRO A 336 4.35 10.82 -25.85
CA PRO A 336 4.89 10.67 -24.50
C PRO A 336 4.17 9.57 -23.73
N LEU A 337 4.91 8.55 -23.28
CA LEU A 337 4.38 7.46 -22.48
C LEU A 337 4.67 7.67 -21.00
N LEU A 338 3.66 7.41 -20.18
CA LEU A 338 3.72 7.49 -18.72
C LEU A 338 3.46 6.12 -18.10
N GLY A 339 4.10 5.83 -16.96
CA GLY A 339 4.03 4.51 -16.33
C GLY A 339 3.94 4.52 -14.81
N ILE A 340 3.76 3.32 -14.27
CA ILE A 340 3.66 3.02 -12.84
C ILE A 340 4.84 2.14 -12.39
N PRO A 341 5.03 1.87 -11.07
CA PRO A 341 6.19 1.10 -10.59
C PRO A 341 6.36 -0.29 -11.22
N LYS A 342 5.28 -0.86 -11.78
CA LYS A 342 5.31 -2.15 -12.49
C LYS A 342 6.11 -2.15 -13.81
N TRP A 343 6.59 -0.99 -14.23
CA TRP A 343 7.49 -0.85 -15.36
C TRP A 343 8.95 -1.12 -15.00
N ARG A 344 9.30 -1.13 -13.69
CA ARG A 344 10.68 -1.31 -13.22
C ARG A 344 11.16 -2.75 -13.38
N ALA A 345 11.56 -3.09 -14.59
CA ALA A 345 12.19 -4.35 -14.93
C ALA A 345 13.20 -4.13 -16.07
N PRO A 346 14.37 -4.81 -16.07
CA PRO A 346 15.41 -4.59 -17.09
C PRO A 346 14.88 -4.79 -18.51
N GLU A 347 13.93 -5.71 -18.70
CA GLU A 347 13.33 -6.02 -19.99
C GLU A 347 12.62 -4.83 -20.65
N ILE A 348 12.26 -3.77 -19.90
CA ILE A 348 11.65 -2.55 -20.45
C ILE A 348 12.63 -1.72 -21.29
N VAL A 349 13.95 -1.87 -21.08
CA VAL A 349 15.02 -1.16 -21.81
C VAL A 349 15.87 -2.07 -22.70
N GLU A 350 15.74 -3.39 -22.59
CA GLU A 350 16.52 -4.37 -23.37
C GLU A 350 16.27 -4.27 -24.87
N GLN A 351 15.03 -4.00 -25.28
CA GLN A 351 14.68 -3.75 -26.68
C GLN A 351 14.49 -2.26 -26.90
N ASP A 352 15.27 -1.69 -27.81
CA ASP A 352 15.22 -0.28 -28.20
C ASP A 352 13.95 0.01 -29.02
N GLU A 353 12.82 0.11 -28.33
CA GLU A 353 11.53 0.47 -28.91
C GLU A 353 11.40 2.00 -29.00
N GLU A 354 11.15 2.51 -30.21
CA GLU A 354 11.15 3.95 -30.49
C GLU A 354 10.18 4.71 -29.59
N ASN A 355 8.98 4.15 -29.38
CA ASN A 355 7.94 4.76 -28.55
C ASN A 355 8.22 4.71 -27.04
N LEU A 356 9.13 3.85 -26.58
CA LEU A 356 9.54 3.83 -25.17
C LEU A 356 10.65 4.85 -24.87
N ARG A 357 11.33 5.40 -25.88
CA ARG A 357 12.39 6.39 -25.66
C ARG A 357 11.83 7.66 -25.04
N GLY A 358 12.39 8.06 -23.89
CA GLY A 358 11.95 9.23 -23.16
C GLY A 358 10.66 9.02 -22.36
N ALA A 359 10.07 7.82 -22.37
CA ALA A 359 8.93 7.48 -21.53
C ALA A 359 9.29 7.67 -20.05
N VAL A 360 8.32 8.04 -19.22
CA VAL A 360 8.54 8.34 -17.80
C VAL A 360 7.64 7.49 -16.92
N PHE A 361 8.18 6.83 -15.90
CA PHE A 361 7.36 6.16 -14.89
C PHE A 361 7.74 6.59 -13.47
N VAL A 362 6.77 6.46 -12.56
CA VAL A 362 6.97 6.74 -11.14
C VAL A 362 7.26 5.46 -10.35
N ASP A 363 8.14 5.54 -9.36
CA ASP A 363 8.46 4.45 -8.43
C ASP A 363 8.63 4.96 -6.98
N TYR A 364 8.68 4.02 -6.03
CA TYR A 364 9.07 4.24 -4.63
C TYR A 364 10.44 3.63 -4.30
N VAL A 365 11.01 2.82 -5.20
CA VAL A 365 12.40 2.32 -5.10
C VAL A 365 13.29 3.16 -6.00
N GLY A 366 14.23 3.87 -5.39
CA GLY A 366 15.18 4.73 -6.11
C GLY A 366 16.39 3.98 -6.66
N SER A 367 17.09 3.25 -5.80
CA SER A 367 18.32 2.53 -6.16
C SER A 367 18.47 1.29 -5.29
N TYR A 368 18.66 0.14 -5.95
CA TYR A 368 18.91 -1.16 -5.32
C TYR A 368 20.27 -1.22 -4.62
N ASN A 369 21.22 -0.36 -5.01
CA ASN A 369 22.53 -0.23 -4.35
C ASN A 369 22.47 0.55 -3.02
N ARG A 370 21.39 1.28 -2.78
CA ARG A 370 21.23 2.19 -1.63
C ARG A 370 20.07 1.80 -0.73
N LEU A 371 19.71 0.52 -0.74
CA LEU A 371 18.62 0.03 0.10
C LEU A 371 18.94 0.15 1.60
N PRO A 372 17.95 0.49 2.42
CA PRO A 372 18.08 0.57 3.87
C PRO A 372 18.09 -0.82 4.54
N TYR A 373 18.30 -0.82 5.86
CA TYR A 373 18.13 -1.99 6.73
C TYR A 373 19.04 -3.19 6.44
N GLY A 374 20.16 -2.94 5.76
CA GLY A 374 21.10 -4.00 5.35
C GLY A 374 20.52 -4.94 4.30
N ILE A 375 19.43 -4.57 3.62
CA ILE A 375 18.84 -5.36 2.55
C ILE A 375 19.76 -5.28 1.33
N THR A 376 20.11 -6.45 0.78
CA THR A 376 20.93 -6.55 -0.43
C THR A 376 20.13 -7.13 -1.58
N ALA A 377 20.23 -6.50 -2.74
CA ALA A 377 19.65 -6.97 -3.98
C ALA A 377 20.65 -7.85 -4.75
N PRO A 378 20.25 -9.04 -5.25
CA PRO A 378 21.11 -9.88 -6.09
C PRO A 378 21.14 -9.36 -7.53
N ASN A 379 22.23 -9.64 -8.25
CA ASN A 379 22.35 -9.40 -9.70
C ASN A 379 21.94 -7.98 -10.13
N VAL A 380 22.46 -6.96 -9.44
CA VAL A 380 22.23 -5.55 -9.80
C VAL A 380 23.04 -5.23 -11.06
N TYR A 381 22.39 -5.19 -12.22
CA TYR A 381 23.02 -4.86 -13.50
C TYR A 381 23.13 -3.34 -13.71
N ASP A 382 22.08 -2.63 -13.33
CA ASP A 382 21.95 -1.17 -13.27
C ASP A 382 21.44 -0.87 -11.85
N GLU A 383 21.86 0.24 -11.23
CA GLU A 383 21.46 0.53 -9.85
C GLU A 383 19.92 0.58 -9.66
N ASN A 384 19.15 0.75 -10.73
CA ASN A 384 17.69 0.83 -10.73
C ASN A 384 17.01 -0.50 -11.11
N PHE A 385 17.76 -1.51 -11.55
CA PHE A 385 17.22 -2.80 -12.00
C PHE A 385 17.80 -4.00 -11.27
N ILE A 386 16.90 -4.94 -10.98
CA ILE A 386 17.21 -6.34 -10.74
C ILE A 386 16.19 -7.20 -11.49
N GLU A 387 16.50 -8.47 -11.64
CA GLU A 387 15.59 -9.46 -12.22
C GLU A 387 14.20 -9.41 -11.54
N GLY A 388 13.12 -9.48 -12.34
CA GLY A 388 11.75 -9.27 -11.84
C GLY A 388 11.33 -10.21 -10.71
N ALA A 389 11.79 -11.47 -10.72
CA ALA A 389 11.54 -12.42 -9.64
C ALA A 389 12.18 -11.98 -8.31
N SER A 390 13.37 -11.37 -8.39
CA SER A 390 14.10 -10.81 -7.24
C SER A 390 13.49 -9.48 -6.78
N ALA A 391 13.02 -8.64 -7.70
CA ALA A 391 12.38 -7.36 -7.39
C ALA A 391 11.23 -7.51 -6.39
N SER A 392 10.31 -8.44 -6.66
CA SER A 392 9.15 -8.67 -5.79
C SER A 392 9.55 -9.08 -4.36
N ARG A 393 10.61 -9.89 -4.22
CA ARG A 393 11.14 -10.31 -2.91
C ARG A 393 11.78 -9.15 -2.16
N VAL A 394 12.67 -8.41 -2.82
CA VAL A 394 13.41 -7.30 -2.22
C VAL A 394 12.47 -6.17 -1.81
N ASP A 395 11.48 -5.84 -2.65
CA ASP A 395 10.44 -4.86 -2.31
C ASP A 395 9.63 -5.27 -1.08
N LEU A 396 9.31 -6.57 -0.97
CA LEU A 396 8.60 -7.09 0.20
C LEU A 396 9.47 -7.02 1.46
N GLU A 397 10.76 -7.38 1.37
CA GLU A 397 11.73 -7.22 2.47
C GLU A 397 11.84 -5.77 2.91
N LEU A 398 11.87 -4.83 1.96
CA LEU A 398 11.90 -3.39 2.24
C LEU A 398 10.66 -2.93 3.00
N VAL A 399 9.46 -3.29 2.53
CA VAL A 399 8.20 -2.88 3.18
C VAL A 399 8.06 -3.50 4.58
N VAL A 400 8.36 -4.80 4.73
CA VAL A 400 8.27 -5.50 6.02
C VAL A 400 9.29 -4.94 7.01
N THR A 401 10.53 -4.72 6.58
CA THR A 401 11.57 -4.20 7.48
C THR A 401 11.34 -2.73 7.82
N HIS A 402 10.79 -1.93 6.91
CA HIS A 402 10.37 -0.56 7.22
C HIS A 402 9.27 -0.51 8.30
N ALA A 403 8.24 -1.37 8.18
CA ALA A 403 7.22 -1.51 9.24
C ALA A 403 7.84 -1.94 10.56
N LEU A 404 8.74 -2.91 10.50
CA LEU A 404 9.37 -3.45 11.68
C LEU A 404 10.25 -2.42 12.38
N SER A 405 10.94 -1.56 11.64
CA SER A 405 11.71 -0.46 12.20
C SER A 405 10.87 0.49 13.04
N ALA A 406 9.67 0.86 12.55
CA ALA A 406 8.76 1.67 13.36
C ALA A 406 8.23 0.93 14.60
N ALA A 407 7.95 -0.38 14.48
CA ALA A 407 7.52 -1.20 15.62
C ALA A 407 8.62 -1.34 16.70
N VAL A 408 9.88 -1.56 16.28
CA VAL A 408 11.05 -1.63 17.16
C VAL A 408 11.25 -0.32 17.90
N LYS A 409 11.22 0.81 17.19
CA LYS A 409 11.32 2.14 17.81
C LYS A 409 10.20 2.41 18.80
N ALA A 410 9.00 1.90 18.56
CA ALA A 410 7.88 2.07 19.48
C ALA A 410 8.11 1.36 20.83
N ILE A 411 8.70 0.17 20.82
CA ILE A 411 8.92 -0.61 22.05
C ILE A 411 10.21 -0.25 22.80
N GLN A 412 11.14 0.44 22.14
CA GLN A 412 12.40 0.89 22.76
C GLN A 412 12.17 2.02 23.78
N GLY A 413 13.05 2.11 24.77
CA GLY A 413 12.98 3.10 25.85
C GLY A 413 12.08 2.69 27.04
N PRO A 414 11.68 3.64 27.90
CA PRO A 414 10.88 3.34 29.08
C PRO A 414 9.57 2.66 28.72
N ARG A 415 9.15 1.67 29.52
CA ARG A 415 7.88 0.98 29.28
C ARG A 415 6.72 1.93 29.49
N VAL A 416 5.77 1.92 28.54
CA VAL A 416 4.53 2.70 28.59
C VAL A 416 3.35 1.76 28.41
N ALA A 417 2.13 2.23 28.66
CA ALA A 417 0.94 1.41 28.40
C ALA A 417 0.85 1.02 26.92
N ARG A 418 0.47 -0.23 26.62
CA ARG A 418 0.38 -0.74 25.23
C ARG A 418 -0.43 0.18 24.31
N TYR A 419 -1.61 0.61 24.75
CA TYR A 419 -2.44 1.53 23.98
C TYR A 419 -1.80 2.91 23.74
N SER A 420 -0.67 3.26 24.34
CA SER A 420 0.03 4.53 24.08
C SER A 420 1.18 4.40 23.08
N LEU A 421 1.58 3.17 22.75
CA LEU A 421 2.67 2.90 21.80
C LEU A 421 2.37 3.41 20.38
N TYR A 422 1.10 3.62 20.01
CA TYR A 422 0.75 4.21 18.71
C TYR A 422 1.38 5.60 18.52
N LYS A 423 1.48 6.41 19.59
CA LYS A 423 2.13 7.73 19.54
C LYS A 423 3.61 7.63 19.20
N ARG A 424 4.26 6.55 19.61
CA ARG A 424 5.66 6.28 19.28
C ARG A 424 5.82 5.81 17.85
N ILE A 425 4.83 5.10 17.29
CA ILE A 425 4.78 4.76 15.86
C ILE A 425 4.56 6.03 15.03
N GLU A 426 3.64 6.92 15.42
CA GLU A 426 3.42 8.23 14.78
C GLU A 426 4.71 9.07 14.75
N ALA A 427 5.45 9.09 15.86
CA ALA A 427 6.69 9.84 15.99
C ALA A 427 7.93 9.11 15.43
N ALA A 428 7.79 7.88 14.93
CA ALA A 428 8.92 7.11 14.45
C ALA A 428 9.52 7.77 13.19
N MET A 429 10.81 8.10 13.26
CA MET A 429 11.59 8.55 12.11
C MET A 429 12.15 7.33 11.35
N PRO A 430 12.34 7.37 10.03
CA PRO A 430 13.04 6.32 9.30
C PRO A 430 14.53 6.29 9.68
N GLU A 431 15.17 5.12 9.62
CA GLU A 431 16.60 4.98 9.93
C GLU A 431 17.49 5.53 8.83
N ASN A 432 17.16 5.23 7.57
CA ASN A 432 17.91 5.72 6.42
C ASN A 432 17.27 6.98 5.87
N LYS A 433 17.71 8.14 6.39
CA LYS A 433 17.24 9.45 5.91
C LYS A 433 17.66 9.76 4.47
N ALA A 434 18.72 9.13 3.96
CA ALA A 434 19.11 9.30 2.56
C ALA A 434 18.11 8.61 1.61
N PHE A 435 17.51 7.49 2.04
CA PHE A 435 16.49 6.79 1.27
C PHE A 435 15.09 7.41 1.47
N PHE A 436 14.63 7.53 2.71
CA PHE A 436 13.25 7.94 3.04
C PHE A 436 13.06 9.46 3.19
N GLY A 437 14.14 10.23 3.24
CA GLY A 437 14.10 11.65 3.55
C GLY A 437 14.04 11.96 5.05
N GLN A 438 13.59 13.16 5.39
CA GLN A 438 13.64 13.68 6.76
C GLN A 438 12.27 13.71 7.46
N GLY A 439 11.21 13.21 6.82
CA GLY A 439 9.88 13.06 7.44
C GLY A 439 9.81 11.89 8.40
N SER A 440 8.73 11.81 9.19
CA SER A 440 8.37 10.60 9.95
C SER A 440 8.03 9.44 9.00
N SER A 441 8.19 8.19 9.48
CA SER A 441 7.87 6.98 8.70
C SER A 441 6.40 6.90 8.29
N PHE A 442 5.52 7.51 9.08
CA PHE A 442 4.10 7.64 8.78
C PHE A 442 3.71 9.11 8.75
N ARG A 443 2.80 9.44 7.85
CA ARG A 443 2.14 10.75 7.83
C ARG A 443 1.08 10.84 8.94
N THR A 444 0.50 12.02 9.11
CA THR A 444 -0.56 12.28 10.10
C THR A 444 -1.85 11.48 9.86
N ASP A 445 -2.03 10.92 8.65
CA ASP A 445 -3.13 10.03 8.32
C ASP A 445 -2.81 8.54 8.50
N HIS A 446 -1.65 8.22 9.10
CA HIS A 446 -1.14 6.88 9.42
C HIS A 446 -0.78 6.04 8.19
N GLU A 447 -0.64 6.68 7.04
CA GLU A 447 -0.15 6.07 5.81
C GLU A 447 1.37 6.25 5.72
N GLY A 448 2.04 5.29 5.10
CA GLY A 448 3.49 5.26 4.96
C GLY A 448 4.00 6.48 4.18
N ASN A 449 5.03 7.12 4.72
CA ASN A 449 5.67 8.27 4.08
C ASN A 449 6.83 7.78 3.22
N TRP A 450 6.52 7.40 1.98
CA TRP A 450 7.52 6.90 1.04
C TRP A 450 8.09 8.01 0.16
N PRO A 451 9.37 7.91 -0.22
CA PRO A 451 9.89 8.71 -1.32
C PRO A 451 9.19 8.33 -2.63
N THR A 452 9.16 9.26 -3.57
CA THR A 452 8.80 8.99 -4.97
C THR A 452 9.97 9.35 -5.88
N PHE A 453 10.13 8.56 -6.94
CA PHE A 453 11.16 8.72 -7.95
C PHE A 453 10.50 8.77 -9.31
N LEU A 454 11.00 9.63 -10.19
CA LEU A 454 10.63 9.66 -11.60
C LEU A 454 11.82 9.17 -12.41
N PHE A 455 11.57 8.17 -13.23
CA PHE A 455 12.56 7.59 -14.12
C PHE A 455 12.18 7.85 -15.57
N SER A 456 13.15 8.29 -16.36
CA SER A 456 13.04 8.32 -17.81
C SER A 456 13.73 7.10 -18.41
N LEU A 457 13.06 6.45 -19.35
CA LEU A 457 13.62 5.40 -20.18
C LEU A 457 14.57 6.02 -21.21
N GLN A 458 15.86 5.71 -21.10
CA GLN A 458 16.87 6.06 -22.10
C GLN A 458 17.35 4.78 -22.79
N LYS A 459 18.12 4.93 -23.87
CA LYS A 459 18.66 3.79 -24.62
C LYS A 459 19.44 2.85 -23.68
N GLY A 460 18.85 1.69 -23.38
CA GLY A 460 19.43 0.64 -22.55
C GLY A 460 19.52 0.92 -21.04
N LYS A 461 18.94 2.01 -20.51
CA LYS A 461 19.07 2.35 -19.07
C LYS A 461 17.92 3.20 -18.52
N LEU A 462 17.82 3.25 -17.19
CA LEU A 462 16.99 4.24 -16.50
C LEU A 462 17.82 5.45 -16.11
N ALA A 463 17.24 6.64 -16.28
CA ALA A 463 17.79 7.86 -15.70
C ALA A 463 16.78 8.42 -14.69
N ALA A 464 17.21 8.61 -13.44
CA ALA A 464 16.42 9.35 -12.47
C ALA A 464 16.35 10.82 -12.91
N ILE A 465 15.14 11.34 -13.11
CA ILE A 465 14.88 12.72 -13.55
C ILE A 465 14.22 13.58 -12.46
N GLY A 466 13.81 12.97 -11.36
CA GLY A 466 13.21 13.67 -10.23
C GLY A 466 13.06 12.76 -9.02
N GLN A 467 13.15 13.36 -7.83
CA GLN A 467 12.99 12.66 -6.56
C GLN A 467 12.22 13.56 -5.59
N ASN A 468 11.25 12.99 -4.89
CA ASN A 468 10.60 13.60 -3.74
C ASN A 468 10.84 12.75 -2.49
N LEU A 469 11.56 13.29 -1.52
CA LEU A 469 12.04 12.59 -0.33
C LEU A 469 11.02 12.61 0.82
N GLY A 470 9.79 12.15 0.55
CA GLY A 470 8.71 12.12 1.54
C GLY A 470 8.31 13.52 2.07
N ARG A 471 7.07 13.69 2.51
CA ARG A 471 6.61 15.01 2.96
C ARG A 471 6.95 15.24 4.43
N ARG A 472 7.48 16.43 4.77
CA ARG A 472 7.58 16.92 6.16
C ARG A 472 6.23 17.37 6.72
N LYS A 473 5.32 17.86 5.87
CA LYS A 473 3.94 18.25 6.18
C LYS A 473 3.02 17.89 5.00
N PRO A 474 1.78 17.41 5.26
CA PRO A 474 0.84 17.08 4.19
C PRO A 474 0.44 18.34 3.40
N PRO A 475 0.03 18.22 2.13
CA PRO A 475 -0.79 19.26 1.50
C PRO A 475 -2.05 19.44 2.34
N VAL A 476 -2.49 20.68 2.53
CA VAL A 476 -3.75 20.99 3.18
C VAL A 476 -4.86 20.45 2.27
N VAL A 477 -5.34 19.24 2.56
CA VAL A 477 -6.60 18.75 2.01
C VAL A 477 -7.68 19.52 2.75
N THR A 478 -8.23 20.55 2.11
CA THR A 478 -9.48 21.16 2.55
C THR A 478 -10.59 20.14 2.35
N SER A 479 -10.75 19.22 3.31
CA SER A 479 -11.97 18.42 3.39
C SER A 479 -13.09 19.39 3.76
N LYS A 480 -13.96 19.71 2.81
CA LYS A 480 -15.29 20.18 3.17
C LYS A 480 -15.92 19.07 4.03
N PRO A 481 -16.50 19.40 5.20
CA PRO A 481 -17.18 18.41 6.02
C PRO A 481 -18.36 17.84 5.24
N LEU A 482 -18.51 16.52 5.29
CA LEU A 482 -19.77 15.83 5.01
C LEU A 482 -20.72 16.04 6.19
#